data_AF-A0A7S3BL51-F1
#
_entry.id   AF-A0A7S3BL51-F1
#
_cell.length_a   1.000
_cell.length_b   1.000
_cell.length_c   1.000
_cell.angle_alpha   90.00
_cell.angle_beta   90.00
_cell.angle_gamma   90.00
#
_symmetry.space_group_name_H-M   'P 1'
#
loop_
_entity.id
_entity.type
_entity.pdbx_description
1 polymer ?
#
loop_
_entity_poly.entity_id
_entity_poly.type
_entity_poly.pdbx_seq_one_letter_code
_entity_poly.pdbx_strand_id
1 'polypeptide(L)'
;QAERSAQTKAFSSAESAVLLATDVAARGLDFPGVSEICQFDPAGEASEYVHRIGRAARAGRSGAATLFLLPTEVQYVEILRDAGAELTAAQLKDTVEAAQLDGVGGRKFFPKRDAP
;
A
#
# COMPACT_ATOMS: atom_id res chain seq x y z
N GLN A 1 -18.02 -10.04 -7.27
CA GLN A 1 -17.65 -8.66 -7.65
C GLN A 1 -18.29 -7.62 -6.72
N ALA A 2 -19.58 -7.76 -6.36
CA ALA A 2 -20.30 -6.83 -5.47
C ALA A 2 -19.57 -6.47 -4.14
N GLU A 3 -19.05 -7.47 -3.42
CA GLU A 3 -18.36 -7.25 -2.13
C GLU A 3 -17.13 -6.34 -2.24
N ARG A 4 -16.31 -6.52 -3.30
CA ARG A 4 -15.10 -5.71 -3.52
C ARG A 4 -15.43 -4.26 -3.85
N SER A 5 -16.49 -4.04 -4.63
CA SER A 5 -16.98 -2.69 -4.97
C SER A 5 -17.51 -1.96 -3.73
N ALA A 6 -18.18 -2.67 -2.80
CA ALA A 6 -18.66 -2.09 -1.56
C ALA A 6 -17.51 -1.65 -0.65
N GLN A 7 -16.48 -2.48 -0.48
CA GLN A 7 -15.28 -2.16 0.33
C GLN A 7 -14.49 -0.99 -0.26
N THR A 8 -14.34 -0.96 -1.59
CA THR A 8 -13.68 0.15 -2.29
C THR A 8 -14.44 1.45 -2.08
N LYS A 9 -15.78 1.42 -2.18
CA LYS A 9 -16.61 2.60 -1.93
C LYS A 9 -16.49 3.08 -0.48
N ALA A 10 -16.50 2.16 0.49
CA ALA A 10 -16.34 2.49 1.90
C ALA A 10 -14.97 3.15 2.16
N PHE A 11 -13.89 2.60 1.59
CA PHE A 11 -12.55 3.18 1.66
C PHE A 11 -12.50 4.59 1.06
N SER A 12 -12.99 4.77 -0.17
CA SER A 12 -12.96 6.07 -0.87
C SER A 12 -13.85 7.13 -0.22
N SER A 13 -14.85 6.74 0.57
CA SER A 13 -15.72 7.67 1.30
C SER A 13 -15.25 7.99 2.72
N ALA A 14 -14.27 7.25 3.24
CA ALA A 14 -13.76 7.47 4.58
C ALA A 14 -12.83 8.69 4.59
N GLU A 15 -12.89 9.49 5.66
CA GLU A 15 -11.95 10.60 5.89
C GLU A 15 -10.51 10.09 6.07
N SER A 16 -10.35 8.92 6.69
CA SER A 16 -9.06 8.23 6.85
C SER A 16 -9.31 6.73 6.96
N ALA A 17 -8.60 5.94 6.15
CA ALA A 17 -8.72 4.49 6.15
C ALA A 17 -7.42 3.82 5.70
N VAL A 18 -7.24 2.57 6.12
CA VAL A 18 -6.18 1.68 5.63
C VAL A 18 -6.84 0.50 4.93
N LEU A 19 -6.40 0.20 3.71
CA LEU A 19 -6.84 -0.96 2.96
C LEU A 19 -5.68 -1.95 2.84
N LEU A 20 -5.88 -3.15 3.35
CA LEU A 20 -4.96 -4.27 3.16
C LEU A 20 -5.47 -5.12 2.01
N ALA A 21 -4.65 -5.28 0.97
CA ALA A 21 -4.99 -6.04 -0.22
C ALA A 21 -3.78 -6.74 -0.81
N THR A 22 -4.00 -7.89 -1.44
CA THR A 22 -3.05 -8.53 -2.34
C THR A 22 -3.25 -8.03 -3.77
N ASP A 23 -2.31 -8.26 -4.68
CA ASP A 23 -2.44 -7.84 -6.09
C ASP A 23 -3.71 -8.40 -6.74
N VAL A 24 -4.05 -9.65 -6.44
CA VAL A 24 -5.26 -10.31 -6.95
C VAL A 24 -6.53 -9.64 -6.41
N ALA A 25 -6.51 -9.18 -5.15
CA ALA A 25 -7.65 -8.49 -4.56
C ALA A 25 -7.81 -7.07 -5.11
N ALA A 26 -6.71 -6.38 -5.41
CA ALA A 26 -6.68 -4.98 -5.86
C ALA A 26 -6.90 -4.80 -7.38
N ARG A 27 -6.76 -5.85 -8.19
CA ARG A 27 -6.97 -5.79 -9.65
C ARG A 27 -8.39 -5.33 -10.00
N GLY A 28 -8.49 -4.34 -10.88
CA GLY A 28 -9.76 -3.76 -11.32
C GLY A 28 -10.41 -2.79 -10.34
N LEU A 29 -9.77 -2.51 -9.19
CA LEU A 29 -10.22 -1.49 -8.25
C LEU A 29 -9.50 -0.17 -8.52
N ASP A 30 -10.24 0.93 -8.40
CA ASP A 30 -9.72 2.29 -8.47
C ASP A 30 -9.89 2.97 -7.11
N PHE A 31 -8.78 3.46 -6.57
CA PHE A 31 -8.70 4.07 -5.25
C PHE A 31 -8.27 5.53 -5.44
N PRO A 32 -9.21 6.46 -5.66
CA PRO A 32 -8.87 7.87 -5.78
C PRO A 32 -8.40 8.39 -4.42
N GLY A 33 -7.28 9.14 -4.43
CA GLY A 33 -6.85 9.88 -3.24
C GLY A 33 -5.99 9.11 -2.26
N VAL A 34 -5.36 7.99 -2.66
CA VAL A 34 -4.37 7.32 -1.81
C VAL A 34 -3.14 8.23 -1.62
N SER A 35 -2.82 8.52 -0.37
CA SER A 35 -1.65 9.31 0.04
C SER A 35 -0.38 8.49 0.10
N GLU A 36 -0.49 7.24 0.56
CA GLU A 36 0.66 6.39 0.85
C GLU A 36 0.39 4.93 0.48
N ILE A 37 1.42 4.28 -0.07
CA ILE A 37 1.43 2.84 -0.38
C ILE A 37 2.50 2.15 0.45
N CYS A 38 2.09 1.19 1.26
CA CYS A 38 2.99 0.33 2.04
C CYS A 38 3.02 -1.08 1.43
N GLN A 39 4.20 -1.52 0.99
CA GLN A 39 4.42 -2.84 0.41
C GLN A 39 5.21 -3.70 1.39
N PHE A 40 4.63 -4.83 1.81
CA PHE A 40 5.27 -5.75 2.77
C PHE A 40 6.18 -6.79 2.10
N ASP A 41 6.04 -6.96 0.79
CA ASP A 41 6.79 -7.88 -0.05
C ASP A 41 7.19 -7.19 -1.36
N PRO A 42 8.38 -7.51 -1.92
CA PRO A 42 8.75 -7.06 -3.25
C PRO A 42 7.81 -7.66 -4.30
N ALA A 43 7.48 -6.87 -5.33
CA ALA A 43 6.68 -7.38 -6.45
C ALA A 43 7.51 -8.33 -7.32
N GLY A 44 6.86 -9.19 -8.10
CA GLY A 44 7.58 -10.17 -8.93
C GLY A 44 8.47 -9.52 -9.99
N GLU A 45 8.05 -8.36 -10.51
CA GLU A 45 8.78 -7.57 -11.49
C GLU A 45 8.71 -6.07 -11.14
N ALA A 46 9.67 -5.29 -11.65
CA ALA A 46 9.67 -3.83 -11.47
C ALA A 46 8.41 -3.15 -12.04
N SER A 47 7.86 -3.70 -13.14
CA SER A 47 6.62 -3.22 -13.75
C SER A 47 5.44 -3.29 -12.77
N GLU A 48 5.34 -4.37 -12.01
CA GLU A 48 4.31 -4.58 -10.99
C GLU A 48 4.51 -3.63 -9.81
N TYR A 49 5.75 -3.39 -9.37
CA TYR A 49 6.06 -2.36 -8.38
C TYR A 49 5.57 -0.98 -8.82
N VAL A 50 5.86 -0.56 -10.07
CA VAL A 50 5.41 0.73 -10.61
C VAL A 50 3.87 0.81 -10.62
N HIS A 51 3.18 -0.27 -10.99
CA HIS A 51 1.72 -0.33 -10.95
C HIS A 51 1.15 -0.24 -9.51
N ARG A 52 1.83 -0.82 -8.52
CA ARG A 52 1.45 -0.73 -7.10
C ARG A 52 1.58 0.70 -6.59
N ILE A 53 2.73 1.35 -6.79
CA ILE A 53 2.96 2.73 -6.31
C ILE A 53 2.14 3.76 -7.08
N GLY A 54 1.81 3.49 -8.36
CA GLY A 54 0.94 4.33 -9.19
C GLY A 54 -0.51 4.41 -8.73
N ARG A 55 -0.84 3.83 -7.57
CA ARG A 55 -2.10 4.04 -6.85
C ARG A 55 -2.09 5.32 -6.01
N ALA A 56 -0.92 5.73 -5.53
CA ALA A 56 -0.71 7.04 -4.93
C ALA A 56 -0.41 8.10 -6.00
N ALA A 57 -0.27 9.36 -5.55
CA ALA A 57 0.17 10.49 -6.38
C ALA A 57 -0.68 10.73 -7.66
N ARG A 58 -1.96 10.36 -7.64
CA ARG A 58 -2.87 10.56 -8.78
C ARG A 58 -3.48 11.96 -8.79
N ALA A 59 -3.78 12.45 -10.00
CA ALA A 59 -4.44 13.73 -10.24
C ALA A 59 -3.68 14.95 -9.66
N GLY A 60 -2.36 14.96 -9.81
CA GLY A 60 -1.50 16.09 -9.41
C GLY A 60 -1.26 16.21 -7.90
N ARG A 61 -1.74 15.27 -7.09
CA ARG A 61 -1.41 15.19 -5.67
C ARG A 61 -0.07 14.51 -5.47
N SER A 62 0.64 14.87 -4.41
CA SER A 62 1.80 14.11 -3.95
C SER A 62 1.35 12.76 -3.36
N GLY A 63 2.28 11.81 -3.34
CA GLY A 63 2.08 10.54 -2.66
C GLY A 63 3.43 9.93 -2.31
N ALA A 64 3.44 9.04 -1.32
CA ALA A 64 4.62 8.31 -0.89
C ALA A 64 4.44 6.81 -1.09
N ALA A 65 5.56 6.09 -1.21
CA ALA A 65 5.57 4.65 -1.23
C ALA A 65 6.72 4.13 -0.37
N THR A 66 6.40 3.19 0.51
CA THR A 66 7.34 2.53 1.40
C THR A 66 7.36 1.04 1.05
N LEU A 67 8.54 0.50 0.80
CA LEU A 67 8.76 -0.92 0.53
C LEU A 67 9.57 -1.53 1.67
N PHE A 68 8.97 -2.49 2.36
CA PHE A 68 9.66 -3.31 3.35
C PHE A 68 10.35 -4.47 2.65
N LEU A 69 11.62 -4.68 2.98
CA LEU A 69 12.43 -5.77 2.46
C LEU A 69 13.06 -6.54 3.62
N LEU A 70 13.07 -7.86 3.50
CA LEU A 70 13.93 -8.70 4.30
C LEU A 70 15.39 -8.57 3.85
N PRO A 71 16.37 -8.91 4.70
CA PRO A 71 17.79 -8.90 4.32
C PRO A 71 18.09 -9.74 3.06
N THR A 72 17.33 -10.80 2.84
CA THR A 72 17.44 -11.68 1.67
C THR A 72 16.88 -11.08 0.38
N GLU A 73 16.11 -9.99 0.48
CA GLU A 73 15.39 -9.36 -0.64
C GLU A 73 16.05 -8.06 -1.10
N VAL A 74 17.15 -7.64 -0.48
CA VAL A 74 17.85 -6.38 -0.77
C VAL A 74 18.29 -6.27 -2.23
N GLN A 75 18.56 -7.40 -2.91
CA GLN A 75 18.90 -7.41 -4.35
C GLN A 75 17.80 -6.81 -5.23
N TYR A 76 16.54 -6.80 -4.76
CA TYR A 76 15.43 -6.17 -5.47
C TYR A 76 15.61 -4.65 -5.64
N VAL A 77 16.38 -4.00 -4.76
CA VAL A 77 16.69 -2.57 -4.86
C VAL A 77 17.42 -2.25 -6.17
N GLU A 78 18.33 -3.12 -6.61
CA GLU A 78 19.07 -2.92 -7.87
C GLU A 78 18.13 -3.07 -9.07
N ILE A 79 17.21 -4.03 -9.04
CA ILE A 79 16.17 -4.19 -10.08
C ILE A 79 15.32 -2.93 -10.22
N LEU A 80 14.95 -2.32 -9.09
CA LEU A 80 14.18 -1.08 -9.10
C LEU A 80 15.00 0.12 -9.58
N ARG A 81 16.28 0.21 -9.23
CA ARG A 81 17.20 1.25 -9.73
C ARG A 81 17.40 1.16 -11.24
N ASP A 82 17.57 -0.05 -11.76
CA ASP A 82 17.68 -0.30 -13.20
C ASP A 82 16.39 0.10 -13.95
N ALA A 83 15.24 -0.02 -13.28
CA ALA A 83 13.95 0.47 -13.77
C ALA A 83 13.76 2.00 -13.59
N GLY A 84 14.73 2.71 -13.04
CA GLY A 84 14.73 4.17 -12.86
C GLY A 84 14.10 4.67 -11.56
N ALA A 85 13.88 3.81 -10.56
CA ALA A 85 13.36 4.23 -9.27
C ALA A 85 14.44 4.87 -8.39
N GLU A 86 14.15 6.06 -7.85
CA GLU A 86 14.96 6.68 -6.81
C GLU A 86 14.49 6.19 -5.43
N LEU A 87 15.37 5.50 -4.70
CA LEU A 87 15.05 4.85 -3.43
C LEU A 87 15.95 5.38 -2.32
N THR A 88 15.35 5.72 -1.19
CA THR A 88 16.07 6.07 0.05
C THR A 88 15.89 4.95 1.06
N ALA A 89 17.00 4.43 1.59
CA ALA A 89 16.96 3.42 2.65
C ALA A 89 16.69 4.10 4.01
N ALA A 90 15.76 3.55 4.79
CA ALA A 90 15.46 3.98 6.15
C ALA A 90 15.36 2.77 7.08
N GLN A 91 15.70 2.95 8.36
CA GLN A 91 15.44 1.90 9.36
C GLN A 91 13.97 1.95 9.76
N LEU A 92 13.36 0.76 9.94
CA LEU A 92 11.95 0.65 10.34
C LEU A 92 11.63 1.47 11.61
N LYS A 93 12.56 1.46 12.58
CA LYS A 93 12.41 2.20 13.83
C LYS A 93 12.24 3.70 13.56
N ASP A 94 13.11 4.26 12.73
CA ASP A 94 13.08 5.68 12.35
C ASP A 94 11.77 6.03 11.63
N THR A 95 11.29 5.15 10.75
CA THR A 95 10.03 5.36 10.02
C THR A 95 8.82 5.33 10.96
N VAL A 96 8.76 4.40 11.91
CA VAL A 96 7.65 4.30 12.87
C VAL A 96 7.64 5.48 13.83
N GLU A 97 8.82 5.91 14.30
CA GLU A 97 8.96 7.09 15.15
C GLU A 97 8.56 8.38 14.40
N ALA A 98 8.98 8.53 13.14
CA ALA A 98 8.62 9.67 12.30
C ALA A 98 7.11 9.74 12.00
N ALA A 99 6.44 8.59 11.91
CA ALA A 99 5.01 8.51 11.63
C ALA A 99 4.11 8.91 12.82
N GLN A 100 4.68 9.18 14.01
CA GLN A 100 3.94 9.58 15.22
C GLN A 100 2.71 8.69 15.49
N LEU A 101 2.84 7.39 15.23
CA LEU A 101 1.75 6.43 15.40
C LEU A 101 1.56 6.13 16.90
N ASP A 102 0.88 7.04 17.60
CA ASP A 102 0.37 6.80 18.94
C ASP A 102 -0.76 5.75 18.86
N GLY A 103 -0.39 4.49 19.05
CA GLY A 103 -1.30 3.36 19.29
C GLY A 103 -2.57 3.34 18.45
N VAL A 104 -2.57 2.62 17.33
CA VAL A 104 -3.75 2.41 16.48
C VAL A 104 -4.92 1.86 17.32
N GLY A 105 -5.80 2.75 17.77
CA GLY A 105 -7.07 2.47 18.42
C GLY A 105 -8.03 1.86 17.39
N GLY A 106 -7.79 0.60 17.03
CA GLY A 106 -8.60 -0.12 16.07
C GLY A 106 -10.01 -0.35 16.61
N ARG A 107 -10.99 0.40 16.09
CA ARG A 107 -12.35 -0.14 16.01
C ARG A 107 -12.26 -1.38 15.11
N LYS A 108 -12.40 -2.56 15.71
CA LYS A 108 -12.46 -3.84 15.02
C LYS A 108 -13.62 -3.84 14.02
N PHE A 109 -13.38 -3.45 12.77
CA PHE A 109 -14.32 -3.68 11.68
C PHE A 109 -14.09 -5.08 11.12
N PHE A 110 -14.67 -6.08 11.80
CA PHE A 110 -14.90 -7.38 11.18
C PHE A 110 -16.31 -7.33 10.58
N PRO A 111 -16.49 -7.22 9.26
CA PRO A 111 -17.80 -7.48 8.66
C PRO A 111 -18.17 -8.90 9.07
N LYS A 112 -19.34 -9.06 9.73
CA LYS A 112 -19.86 -10.36 10.11
C LYS A 112 -19.90 -11.23 8.85
N ARG A 113 -19.11 -12.30 8.85
CA ARG A 113 -19.23 -13.34 7.85
C ARG A 113 -20.52 -14.08 8.18
N ASP A 114 -21.59 -13.82 7.44
CA ASP A 114 -22.76 -14.68 7.48
C ASP A 114 -22.30 -16.08 7.06
N ALA A 115 -22.24 -16.97 8.03
CA ALA A 115 -21.94 -18.38 7.80
C ALA A 115 -23.18 -19.05 7.20
N PRO A 116 -23.01 -20.07 6.34
CA PRO A 116 -24.13 -20.86 5.82
C PRO A 116 -24.89 -21.60 6.92
#